data_AF-A0A371S7H8-F1
#
_entry.id   AF-A0A371S7H8-F1
#
_cell.length_a   1.000
_cell.length_b   1.000
_cell.length_c   1.000
_cell.angle_alpha   90.00
_cell.angle_beta   90.00
_cell.angle_gamma   90.00
#
_symmetry.space_group_name_H-M   'P 1'
#
loop_
_entity.id
_entity.type
_entity.pdbx_description
1 polymer ?
#
loop_
_entity_poly.entity_id
_entity_poly.type
_entity_poly.pdbx_seq_one_letter_code
_entity_poly.pdbx_strand_id
1 'polypeptide(L)'
;MLSLVKNPTQQDYIDYANFSEKQAESFNENVDFEIELINFYLFSTYAPKEKTLDHYGNVHLGFMGHFFQVSEGQYDYPWWLEFFN
;
A
#
# COMPACT_ATOMS: atom_id res chain seq x y z
N MET A 1 28.63 -12.29 7.75
CA MET A 1 27.80 -11.08 7.95
C MET A 1 26.41 -11.54 8.30
N LEU A 2 25.95 -11.37 9.55
CA LEU A 2 24.54 -11.52 9.85
C LEU A 2 23.82 -10.37 9.14
N SER A 3 23.07 -10.67 8.08
CA SER A 3 22.02 -9.77 7.63
C SER A 3 21.05 -9.67 8.80
N LEU A 4 21.18 -8.63 9.61
CA LEU A 4 20.10 -8.21 10.49
C LEU A 4 18.97 -7.90 9.53
N VAL A 5 18.03 -8.83 9.46
CA VAL A 5 16.86 -8.74 8.62
C VAL A 5 16.08 -7.52 9.09
N LYS A 6 16.24 -6.40 8.38
CA LYS A 6 15.62 -5.11 8.73
C LYS A 6 14.20 -5.08 8.17
N ASN A 7 13.32 -4.37 8.86
CA ASN A 7 12.04 -4.02 8.25
C ASN A 7 12.30 -3.19 6.98
N PRO A 8 11.53 -3.43 5.91
CA PRO A 8 11.64 -2.63 4.70
C PRO A 8 11.43 -1.14 5.00
N THR A 9 11.95 -0.27 4.15
CA THR A 9 11.70 1.17 4.20
C THR A 9 10.57 1.55 3.25
N GLN A 10 10.10 2.80 3.33
CA GLN A 10 9.16 3.34 2.34
C GLN A 10 9.76 3.34 0.94
N GLN A 11 11.07 3.59 0.81
CA GLN A 11 11.74 3.55 -0.49
C GLN A 11 11.78 2.12 -1.04
N ASP A 12 12.06 1.12 -0.20
CA ASP A 12 12.03 -0.29 -0.62
C ASP A 12 10.63 -0.69 -1.15
N TYR A 13 9.57 -0.12 -0.54
CA TYR A 13 8.20 -0.33 -1.00
C TYR A 13 7.91 0.35 -2.33
N ILE A 14 8.38 1.59 -2.53
CA ILE A 14 8.27 2.30 -3.81
C ILE A 14 8.98 1.50 -4.91
N ASP A 15 10.18 1.00 -4.64
CA ASP A 15 10.96 0.22 -5.61
C ASP A 15 10.27 -1.12 -5.93
N TYR A 16 9.71 -1.79 -4.92
CA TYR A 16 8.88 -2.99 -5.10
C TYR A 16 7.62 -2.73 -5.94
N ALA A 17 6.89 -1.65 -5.64
CA ALA A 17 5.65 -1.30 -6.33
C ALA A 17 5.90 -0.86 -7.78
N ASN A 18 6.98 -0.11 -8.03
CA ASN A 18 7.41 0.29 -9.37
C ASN A 18 7.83 -0.91 -10.24
N PHE A 19 8.40 -1.96 -9.63
CA PHE A 19 8.73 -3.19 -10.34
C PHE A 19 7.48 -4.02 -10.71
N SER A 20 6.38 -3.83 -9.97
CA SER A 20 5.07 -4.36 -10.32
C SER A 20 4.38 -3.41 -11.30
N GLU A 21 4.81 -3.39 -12.57
CA GLU A 21 4.25 -2.59 -13.69
C GLU A 21 2.70 -2.55 -13.73
N LYS A 22 2.02 -3.57 -13.19
CA LYS A 22 0.55 -3.63 -13.11
C LYS A 22 -0.11 -2.75 -12.05
N GLN A 23 0.60 -2.35 -10.99
CA GLN A 23 0.05 -1.42 -10.00
C GLN A 23 0.29 0.03 -10.42
N ALA A 24 1.41 0.31 -11.09
CA ALA A 24 1.73 1.62 -11.66
C ALA A 24 0.63 2.16 -12.61
N GLU A 25 -0.03 1.30 -13.39
CA GLU A 25 -1.17 1.71 -14.24
C GLU A 25 -2.42 2.14 -13.45
N SER A 26 -2.56 1.73 -12.18
CA SER A 26 -3.60 2.25 -11.27
C SER A 26 -3.23 3.60 -10.65
N PHE A 27 -1.93 3.94 -10.63
CA PHE A 27 -1.43 5.28 -10.33
C PHE A 27 -1.52 6.15 -11.59
N ASN A 28 -2.75 6.39 -12.04
CA ASN A 28 -3.05 7.31 -13.13
C ASN A 28 -2.34 8.66 -12.84
N GLU A 29 -1.63 9.21 -13.82
CA GLU A 29 -0.77 10.41 -13.70
C GLU A 29 -1.51 11.70 -13.23
N ASN A 30 -2.83 11.61 -13.04
CA ASN A 30 -3.71 12.71 -12.62
C ASN A 30 -4.27 12.56 -11.19
N VAL A 31 -3.87 11.53 -10.44
CA VAL A 31 -4.35 11.27 -9.08
C VAL A 31 -3.17 11.38 -8.11
N ASP A 32 -3.25 12.29 -7.14
CA ASP A 32 -2.21 12.50 -6.14
C ASP A 32 -2.33 11.42 -5.05
N PHE A 33 -1.34 10.52 -4.98
CA PHE A 33 -1.28 9.44 -4.01
C PHE A 33 -0.19 9.69 -2.97
N GLU A 34 -0.45 9.26 -1.74
CA GLU A 34 0.54 9.15 -0.68
C GLU A 34 0.71 7.69 -0.25
N ILE A 35 1.86 7.36 0.35
CA ILE A 35 2.09 6.04 0.93
C ILE A 35 1.94 6.18 2.43
N GLU A 36 0.91 5.56 2.97
CA GLU A 36 0.73 5.46 4.41
C GLU A 36 1.55 4.28 4.95
N LEU A 37 2.43 4.60 5.90
CA LEU A 37 3.32 3.65 6.56
C LEU A 37 2.97 3.55 8.04
N ILE A 38 2.69 2.34 8.50
CA ILE A 38 2.50 2.03 9.93
C ILE A 38 3.59 1.04 10.35
N ASN A 39 4.35 1.41 11.38
CA ASN A 39 5.42 0.57 11.93
C ASN A 39 4.93 -0.19 13.17
N PHE A 40 5.07 -1.51 13.15
CA PHE A 40 4.87 -2.38 14.30
C PHE A 40 6.22 -2.89 14.83
N TYR A 41 6.19 -3.57 15.97
CA TYR A 41 7.41 -4.07 16.62
C TYR A 41 8.19 -5.08 15.75
N LEU A 42 7.51 -5.86 14.91
CA LEU A 42 8.12 -6.92 14.10
C LEU A 42 8.00 -6.72 12.59
N PHE A 43 7.09 -5.87 12.13
CA PHE A 43 6.76 -5.68 10.71
C PHE A 43 6.24 -4.26 10.49
N SER A 44 6.04 -3.87 9.24
CA SER A 44 5.38 -2.61 8.88
C SER A 44 4.30 -2.85 7.84
N THR A 45 3.34 -1.94 7.69
CA THR A 45 2.35 -2.00 6.61
C THR A 45 2.45 -0.76 5.74
N TYR A 46 2.23 -0.95 4.44
CA TYR A 46 2.33 0.05 3.39
C TYR A 46 1.04 0.04 2.60
N ALA A 47 0.37 1.18 2.52
CA ALA A 47 -0.85 1.32 1.75
C ALA A 47 -0.73 2.56 0.86
N PRO A 48 -0.95 2.45 -0.46
CA PRO A 48 -1.13 3.62 -1.28
C PRO A 48 -2.52 4.20 -1.00
N LYS A 49 -2.57 5.50 -0.74
CA LYS A 49 -3.78 6.22 -0.39
C LYS A 49 -3.99 7.37 -1.37
N GLU A 50 -5.16 7.41 -1.99
CA GLU A 50 -5.57 8.54 -2.82
C GLU A 50 -5.92 9.73 -1.93
N LYS A 51 -5.27 10.89 -2.14
CA LYS A 51 -5.50 12.08 -1.29
C LYS A 51 -6.87 12.73 -1.50
N THR A 52 -7.45 12.57 -2.68
CA THR A 52 -8.70 13.26 -3.07
C THR A 52 -9.94 12.58 -2.51
N LEU A 53 -9.93 11.25 -2.48
CA LEU A 53 -11.09 10.41 -2.11
C LEU A 53 -10.84 9.53 -0.87
N ASP A 54 -9.65 9.65 -0.25
CA ASP A 54 -9.24 8.86 0.91
C ASP A 54 -9.32 7.32 0.67
N HIS A 55 -9.27 6.91 -0.60
CA HIS A 55 -9.32 5.51 -1.00
C HIS A 55 -7.97 4.83 -0.77
N TYR A 56 -8.02 3.64 -0.19
CA TYR A 56 -6.84 2.81 0.03
C TYR A 56 -6.72 1.77 -1.08
N GLY A 57 -5.58 1.75 -1.74
CA GLY A 57 -5.22 0.65 -2.62
C GLY A 57 -4.73 -0.58 -1.84
N ASN A 58 -4.09 -1.50 -2.56
CA ASN A 58 -3.61 -2.76 -2.00
C ASN A 58 -2.66 -2.53 -0.82
N VAL A 59 -3.01 -3.07 0.34
CA VAL A 59 -2.16 -3.00 1.54
C VAL A 59 -1.14 -4.14 1.50
N HIS A 60 0.12 -3.79 1.73
CA HIS A 60 1.23 -4.72 1.82
C HIS A 60 1.83 -4.72 3.22
N LEU A 61 2.08 -5.91 3.76
CA LEU A 61 2.85 -6.12 4.97
C LEU A 61 4.33 -6.30 4.60
N GLY A 62 5.18 -5.40 5.07
CA GLY A 62 6.62 -5.49 4.99
C GLY A 62 7.19 -6.25 6.19
N PHE A 63 7.76 -7.41 5.93
CA PHE A 63 8.41 -8.24 6.95
C PHE A 63 9.66 -8.86 6.37
N MET A 64 10.75 -8.75 7.12
CA MET A 64 12.00 -9.39 6.76
C MET A 64 12.58 -9.05 5.38
N GLY A 65 12.40 -7.82 4.91
CA GLY A 65 12.82 -7.41 3.56
C GLY A 65 11.89 -7.86 2.43
N HIS A 66 10.76 -8.47 2.76
CA HIS A 66 9.74 -8.92 1.81
C HIS A 66 8.44 -8.16 2.00
N PHE A 67 7.64 -8.07 0.93
CA PHE A 67 6.30 -7.50 0.93
C PHE A 67 5.27 -8.58 0.64
N PHE A 68 4.22 -8.64 1.45
CA PHE A 68 3.11 -9.57 1.32
C PHE A 68 1.82 -8.78 1.19
N GLN A 69 1.08 -8.93 0.09
CA GLN A 69 -0.23 -8.32 -0.02
C GLN A 69 -1.18 -8.95 1.01
N VAL A 70 -1.82 -8.11 1.82
CA VAL A 70 -2.76 -8.52 2.88
C VAL A 70 -4.18 -8.00 2.66
N SER A 71 -4.37 -7.13 1.66
CA SER A 71 -5.67 -6.57 1.27
C SER A 71 -5.71 -6.31 -0.24
N GLU A 72 -6.90 -6.35 -0.83
CA GLU A 72 -7.17 -6.01 -2.24
C GLU A 72 -7.56 -4.53 -2.44
N GLY A 73 -7.40 -3.70 -1.39
CA GLY A 73 -7.80 -2.29 -1.42
C GLY A 73 -9.32 -2.09 -1.28
N GLN A 74 -9.72 -0.87 -0.94
CA GLN A 74 -11.11 -0.44 -0.94
C GLN A 74 -11.29 0.61 -2.02
N TYR A 75 -11.55 0.14 -3.24
CA TYR A 75 -11.88 0.99 -4.38
C TYR A 75 -13.39 1.13 -4.60
N ASP A 76 -14.19 0.22 -4.03
CA ASP A 76 -15.64 0.20 -4.23
C ASP A 76 -16.36 0.93 -3.11
N TYR A 77 -17.25 1.87 -3.49
CA TYR A 77 -18.23 2.44 -2.58
C TYR A 77 -19.03 1.29 -1.95
N PRO A 78 -19.09 1.19 -0.61
CA PRO A 78 -19.79 0.08 0.02
C PRO A 78 -21.27 0.10 -0.37
N TRP A 79 -21.73 -0.92 -1.10
CA TRP A 79 -23.11 -1.08 -1.57
C TRP A 79 -24.18 -0.86 -0.46
N TRP A 80 -23.86 -1.19 0.79
CA TRP A 80 -24.76 -0.98 1.93
C TRP A 80 -24.97 0.50 2.31
N LEU A 81 -24.09 1.41 1.88
CA LEU A 81 -24.25 2.86 2.05
C LEU A 81 -25.19 3.47 1.00
N GLU A 82 -25.53 2.77 -0.09
CA GLU A 82 -26.53 3.24 -1.06
C GLU A 82 -27.93 3.34 -0.43
N PHE A 83 -28.22 2.56 0.61
CA PHE A 83 -29.50 2.61 1.31
C PHE A 83 -29.71 3.87 2.16
N PHE A 84 -28.65 4.65 2.41
CA PHE A 84 -28.66 5.79 3.32
C PHE A 84 -28.48 7.15 2.61
N ASN A 85 -28.31 7.17 1.28
CA ASN A 85 -28.25 8.37 0.42
C ASN A 85 -29.52 8.50 -0.42
#